data_AF-A0A1B6MEC9-F1
#
_entry.id   AF-A0A1B6MEC9-F1
#
_cell.length_a   1.000
_cell.length_b   1.000
_cell.length_c   1.000
_cell.angle_alpha   90.00
_cell.angle_beta   90.00
_cell.angle_gamma   90.00
#
_symmetry.space_group_name_H-M   'P 1'
#
loop_
_entity.id
_entity.type
_entity.pdbx_description
1 polymer ?
#
loop_
_entity_poly.entity_id
_entity_poly.type
_entity_poly.pdbx_seq_one_letter_code
_entity_poly.pdbx_strand_id
1 'polypeptide(L)'
;MDEVAFHVSQRLESLQVVVYSAGQNGFRWMEQFVDKGCGLAASVWHSEQRRILNDIISEKVKLTIEFGKQISTTTIKYTNPTFLYVRLSQLVGPEWDQRVVMACCVGLMVGTGIGISVGLYLQSPQRPVSLMRAVTVTGFTGVDAVAYMEDVVMPTICSPEDVLIQVKAGSVDPIDIKVCNGYARVLRKQLNKYNSNVRGELPLVLGRDVAGVVRDIGSGVTRLEVGDEVWCAVPAWLPGALSEVVVVN
;
A
#
# COMPACT_ATOMS: atom_id res chain seq x y z
N MET A 1 11.56 -25.40 26.98
CA MET A 1 10.45 -24.52 26.55
C MET A 1 10.35 -24.40 25.03
N ASP A 2 11.20 -25.10 24.26
CA ASP A 2 11.33 -24.90 22.80
C ASP A 2 10.36 -25.75 21.95
N GLU A 3 9.87 -26.87 22.48
CA GLU A 3 9.00 -27.79 21.74
C GLU A 3 7.58 -27.25 21.51
N VAL A 4 7.06 -26.50 22.49
CA VAL A 4 5.75 -25.83 22.38
C VAL A 4 5.83 -24.65 21.40
N ALA A 5 6.92 -23.89 21.42
CA ALA A 5 7.14 -22.78 20.49
C ALA A 5 7.28 -23.27 19.04
N PHE A 6 7.96 -24.40 18.83
CA PHE A 6 8.11 -25.05 17.53
C PHE A 6 6.76 -25.50 16.94
N HIS A 7 5.92 -26.17 17.75
CA HIS A 7 4.60 -26.61 17.29
C HIS A 7 3.62 -25.46 17.02
N VAL A 8 3.74 -24.35 17.76
CA VAL A 8 2.92 -23.15 17.51
C VAL A 8 3.33 -22.45 16.21
N SER A 9 4.63 -22.35 15.92
CA SER A 9 5.15 -21.82 14.65
C SER A 9 4.64 -22.63 13.46
N GLN A 10 4.73 -23.95 13.54
CA GLN A 10 4.32 -24.85 12.47
C GLN A 10 2.81 -24.77 12.19
N ARG A 11 1.98 -24.56 13.23
CA ARG A 11 0.53 -24.37 13.07
C ARG A 11 0.18 -23.01 12.45
N LEU A 12 0.93 -21.95 12.77
CA LEU A 12 0.72 -20.61 12.19
C LEU A 12 1.08 -20.58 10.69
N GLU A 13 2.16 -21.24 10.29
CA GLU A 13 2.55 -21.34 8.87
C GLU A 13 1.50 -22.11 8.05
N SER A 14 0.98 -23.22 8.60
CA SER A 14 -0.09 -23.98 7.92
C SER A 14 -1.38 -23.16 7.75
N LEU A 15 -1.71 -22.33 8.74
CA LEU A 15 -2.85 -21.41 8.68
C LEU A 15 -2.62 -20.30 7.65
N GLN A 16 -1.42 -19.73 7.57
CA GLN A 16 -1.09 -18.72 6.56
C GLN A 16 -1.18 -19.28 5.14
N VAL A 17 -0.73 -20.52 4.92
CA VAL A 17 -0.82 -21.18 3.59
C VAL A 17 -2.28 -21.46 3.21
N VAL A 18 -3.12 -21.87 4.16
CA VAL A 18 -4.57 -22.09 3.94
C VAL A 18 -5.29 -20.77 3.68
N VAL A 19 -5.00 -19.71 4.43
CA VAL A 19 -5.60 -18.38 4.24
C VAL A 19 -5.18 -17.77 2.90
N TYR A 20 -3.91 -17.92 2.52
CA TYR A 20 -3.40 -17.43 1.24
C TYR A 20 -4.00 -18.18 0.05
N SER A 21 -4.06 -19.50 0.11
CA SER A 21 -4.68 -20.32 -0.95
C SER A 21 -6.20 -20.12 -1.06
N ALA A 22 -6.89 -19.94 0.06
CA ALA A 22 -8.32 -19.59 0.08
C ALA A 22 -8.58 -18.21 -0.54
N GLY A 23 -7.73 -17.21 -0.24
CA GLY A 23 -7.82 -15.88 -0.86
C GLY A 23 -7.61 -15.91 -2.37
N GLN A 24 -6.62 -16.67 -2.85
CA GLN A 24 -6.31 -16.77 -4.27
C GLN A 24 -7.37 -17.54 -5.07
N ASN A 25 -7.93 -18.60 -4.49
CA ASN A 25 -9.03 -19.35 -5.08
C ASN A 25 -10.34 -18.53 -5.09
N GLY A 26 -10.59 -17.74 -4.05
CA GLY A 26 -11.72 -16.81 -4.00
C GLY A 26 -11.62 -15.72 -5.07
N PHE A 27 -10.43 -15.17 -5.31
CA PHE A 27 -10.23 -14.14 -6.33
C PHE A 27 -10.45 -14.67 -7.76
N ARG A 28 -9.93 -15.87 -8.06
CA ARG A 28 -10.18 -16.54 -9.35
C ARG A 28 -11.66 -16.91 -9.55
N TRP A 29 -12.35 -17.29 -8.48
CA TRP A 29 -13.79 -17.55 -8.54
C TRP A 29 -14.58 -16.27 -8.82
N MET A 30 -14.17 -15.12 -8.26
CA MET A 30 -14.78 -13.82 -8.56
C MET A 30 -14.57 -13.39 -10.01
N GLU A 31 -13.38 -13.54 -10.58
CA GLU A 31 -13.14 -13.22 -12.00
C GLU A 31 -14.00 -14.09 -12.93
N GLN A 32 -14.10 -15.39 -12.65
CA GLN A 32 -15.01 -16.27 -13.42
C GLN A 32 -16.48 -15.88 -13.28
N PHE A 33 -16.89 -15.34 -12.12
CA PHE A 33 -18.24 -14.84 -11.91
C PHE A 33 -18.50 -13.54 -12.69
N VAL A 34 -17.51 -12.65 -12.74
CA VAL A 34 -17.57 -11.39 -13.50
C VAL A 34 -17.61 -11.68 -15.00
N ASP A 35 -16.76 -12.57 -15.51
CA ASP A 35 -16.73 -12.92 -16.93
C ASP A 35 -17.98 -13.67 -17.39
N LYS A 36 -18.47 -14.63 -16.59
CA LYS A 36 -19.74 -15.32 -16.88
C LYS A 36 -20.92 -14.38 -16.77
N GLY A 37 -20.89 -13.41 -15.84
CA GLY A 37 -21.90 -12.38 -15.67
C GLY A 37 -21.96 -11.42 -16.86
N CYS A 38 -20.80 -10.94 -17.33
CA CYS A 38 -20.70 -10.08 -18.51
C CYS A 38 -21.10 -10.80 -19.81
N GLY A 39 -20.73 -12.08 -19.97
CA GLY A 39 -21.15 -12.90 -21.10
C GLY A 39 -22.67 -13.18 -21.12
N LEU A 40 -23.25 -13.50 -19.97
CA LEU A 40 -24.70 -13.67 -19.82
C LEU A 40 -25.44 -12.34 -20.09
N ALA A 41 -24.95 -11.22 -19.56
CA ALA A 41 -25.52 -9.90 -19.78
C ALA A 41 -25.52 -9.51 -21.27
N ALA A 42 -24.44 -9.81 -22.00
CA ALA A 42 -24.35 -9.56 -23.44
C ALA A 42 -25.30 -10.46 -24.25
N SER A 43 -25.45 -11.74 -23.88
CA SER A 43 -26.39 -12.66 -24.56
C SER A 43 -27.87 -12.39 -24.27
N VAL A 44 -28.18 -11.85 -23.09
CA VAL A 44 -29.55 -11.53 -22.65
C VAL A 44 -30.03 -10.18 -23.21
N TRP A 45 -29.11 -9.29 -23.60
CA TRP A 45 -29.45 -7.97 -24.13
C TRP A 45 -30.22 -8.00 -25.45
N HIS A 46 -30.12 -9.10 -26.22
CA HIS A 46 -30.68 -9.21 -27.58
C HIS A 46 -31.87 -10.16 -27.74
N SER A 47 -32.34 -10.86 -26.70
CA SER A 47 -33.48 -11.78 -26.81
C SER A 47 -34.71 -11.32 -26.02
N GLU A 48 -35.88 -11.81 -26.43
CA GLU A 48 -37.25 -11.56 -25.96
C GLU A 48 -37.51 -11.83 -24.44
N GLN A 49 -36.48 -11.94 -23.59
CA GLN A 49 -36.59 -12.29 -22.15
C GLN A 49 -36.65 -11.07 -21.20
N ARG A 50 -36.77 -9.86 -21.74
CA ARG A 50 -36.76 -8.60 -20.97
C ARG A 50 -37.85 -8.50 -19.89
N ARG A 51 -39.01 -9.16 -20.08
CA ARG A 51 -40.10 -9.18 -19.08
C ARG A 51 -39.76 -10.01 -17.83
N ILE A 52 -39.21 -11.21 -18.01
CA ILE A 52 -38.85 -12.11 -16.89
C ILE A 52 -37.71 -11.49 -16.07
N LEU A 53 -36.76 -10.84 -16.75
CA LEU A 53 -35.64 -10.16 -16.08
C LEU A 53 -36.11 -8.96 -15.26
N ASN A 54 -37.05 -8.15 -15.77
CA ASN A 54 -37.62 -7.03 -15.04
C ASN A 54 -38.38 -7.48 -13.79
N ASP A 55 -39.10 -8.60 -13.86
CA ASP A 55 -39.83 -9.14 -12.70
C ASP A 55 -38.85 -9.57 -11.60
N ILE A 56 -37.80 -10.32 -11.94
CA ILE A 56 -36.77 -10.77 -10.98
C ILE A 56 -36.00 -9.58 -10.39
N ILE A 57 -35.65 -8.59 -11.22
CA ILE A 57 -34.95 -7.37 -10.75
C ILE A 57 -35.85 -6.59 -9.79
N SER A 58 -37.13 -6.42 -10.13
CA SER A 58 -38.07 -5.67 -9.29
C SER A 58 -38.30 -6.34 -7.94
N GLU A 59 -38.33 -7.67 -7.89
CA GLU A 59 -38.48 -8.46 -6.67
C GLU A 59 -37.24 -8.31 -5.76
N LYS A 60 -36.03 -8.41 -6.34
CA LYS A 60 -34.78 -8.23 -5.57
C LYS A 60 -34.59 -6.80 -5.08
N VAL A 61 -34.97 -5.80 -5.88
CA VAL A 61 -34.91 -4.38 -5.47
C VAL A 61 -35.86 -4.12 -4.30
N LYS A 62 -37.09 -4.67 -4.34
CA LYS A 62 -38.05 -4.56 -3.22
C LYS A 62 -37.51 -5.19 -1.94
N LEU A 63 -36.95 -6.40 -2.02
CA LEU A 63 -36.35 -7.09 -0.88
C LEU A 63 -35.21 -6.26 -0.26
N THR A 64 -34.39 -5.63 -1.09
CA THR A 64 -33.27 -4.78 -0.65
C THR A 64 -33.77 -3.51 0.05
N ILE A 65 -34.84 -2.89 -0.45
CA ILE A 65 -35.46 -1.71 0.16
C ILE A 65 -36.12 -2.07 1.50
N GLU A 66 -36.80 -3.21 1.60
CA GLU A 66 -37.38 -3.67 2.87
C GLU A 66 -36.32 -4.00 3.91
N PHE A 67 -35.25 -4.69 3.50
CA PHE A 67 -34.13 -4.99 4.39
C PHE A 67 -33.44 -3.71 4.88
N GLY A 68 -33.26 -2.72 4.00
CA GLY A 68 -32.75 -1.40 4.37
C GLY A 68 -33.65 -0.66 5.36
N LYS A 69 -34.98 -0.72 5.18
CA LYS A 69 -35.95 -0.16 6.15
C LYS A 69 -35.91 -0.89 7.49
N GLN A 70 -35.77 -2.21 7.48
CA GLN A 70 -35.67 -3.02 8.69
C GLN A 70 -34.39 -2.72 9.47
N ILE A 71 -33.25 -2.56 8.79
CA ILE A 71 -31.99 -2.15 9.42
C ILE A 71 -32.10 -0.73 9.97
N SER A 72 -32.66 0.22 9.21
CA SER A 72 -32.80 1.61 9.66
C SER A 72 -33.67 1.74 10.91
N THR A 73 -34.84 1.11 10.92
CA THR A 73 -35.74 1.12 12.08
C THR A 73 -35.16 0.40 13.29
N THR A 74 -34.41 -0.68 13.08
CA THR A 74 -33.69 -1.38 14.15
C THR A 74 -32.54 -0.51 14.70
N THR A 75 -31.78 0.16 13.82
CA THR A 75 -30.68 1.04 14.21
C THR A 75 -31.20 2.22 15.02
N ILE A 76 -32.26 2.91 14.57
CA ILE A 76 -32.89 4.02 15.30
C ILE A 76 -33.37 3.58 16.69
N LYS A 77 -33.84 2.34 16.85
CA LYS A 77 -34.28 1.81 18.14
C LYS A 77 -33.12 1.60 19.13
N TYR A 78 -31.95 1.17 18.65
CA TYR A 78 -30.76 0.95 19.48
C TYR A 78 -29.87 2.19 19.64
N THR A 79 -29.97 3.18 18.76
CA THR A 79 -29.28 4.47 18.87
C THR A 79 -30.10 5.52 19.64
N ASN A 80 -31.30 5.15 20.14
CA ASN A 80 -32.11 6.06 20.94
C ASN A 80 -31.42 6.34 22.30
N PRO A 81 -31.01 7.58 22.58
CA PRO A 81 -30.21 7.91 23.77
C PRO A 81 -30.93 7.60 25.09
N THR A 82 -32.25 7.70 25.13
CA THR A 82 -33.03 7.32 26.32
C THR A 82 -33.05 5.80 26.54
N PHE A 83 -33.10 5.00 25.47
CA PHE A 83 -33.04 3.55 25.57
C PHE A 83 -31.66 3.07 26.03
N LEU A 84 -30.59 3.65 25.45
CA LEU A 84 -29.21 3.42 25.87
C LEU A 84 -29.00 3.79 27.33
N TYR A 85 -29.52 4.95 27.78
CA TYR A 85 -29.44 5.38 29.18
C TYR A 85 -30.16 4.43 30.15
N VAL A 86 -31.39 4.00 29.83
CA VAL A 86 -32.13 3.06 30.68
C VAL A 86 -31.44 1.70 30.74
N ARG A 87 -30.85 1.24 29.63
CA ARG A 87 -30.12 -0.05 29.61
C ARG A 87 -28.76 0.03 30.32
N LEU A 88 -28.05 1.14 30.16
CA LEU A 88 -26.80 1.42 30.88
C LEU A 88 -27.06 1.56 32.39
N SER A 89 -28.12 2.25 32.79
CA SER A 89 -28.52 2.36 34.21
C SER A 89 -29.07 1.06 34.80
N GLN A 90 -29.43 0.07 33.98
CA GLN A 90 -29.73 -1.30 34.44
C GLN A 90 -28.47 -2.18 34.55
N LEU A 91 -27.46 -1.94 33.70
CA LEU A 91 -26.14 -2.60 33.76
C LEU A 91 -25.29 -2.06 34.91
N VAL A 92 -25.43 -0.78 35.22
CA VAL A 92 -24.82 -0.08 36.36
C VAL A 92 -25.83 -0.13 37.49
N GLY A 93 -25.78 -1.16 38.33
CA GLY A 93 -26.72 -1.32 39.45
C GLY A 93 -26.71 -0.13 40.44
N PRO A 94 -27.70 -0.04 41.34
CA PRO A 94 -27.91 1.10 42.25
C PRO A 94 -26.79 1.32 43.30
N GLU A 95 -25.75 0.49 43.30
CA GLU A 95 -24.67 0.51 44.29
C GLU A 95 -23.42 1.29 43.85
N TRP A 96 -23.43 1.87 42.64
CA TRP A 96 -22.28 2.63 42.15
C TRP A 96 -22.27 4.03 42.76
N ASP A 97 -21.51 4.19 43.84
CA ASP A 97 -21.24 5.47 44.48
C ASP A 97 -20.66 6.47 43.45
N GLN A 98 -21.13 7.72 43.51
CA GLN A 98 -20.75 8.80 42.58
C GLN A 98 -19.23 8.99 42.51
N ARG A 99 -18.53 8.62 43.58
CA ARG A 99 -17.07 8.61 43.70
C ARG A 99 -16.39 7.61 42.75
N VAL A 100 -16.97 6.43 42.56
CA VAL A 100 -16.42 5.38 41.66
C VAL A 100 -16.56 5.80 40.21
N VAL A 101 -17.71 6.37 39.85
CA VAL A 101 -17.96 6.90 38.50
C VAL A 101 -17.02 8.06 38.21
N MET A 102 -16.86 8.99 39.15
CA MET A 102 -15.93 10.11 39.02
C MET A 102 -14.48 9.65 38.90
N ALA A 103 -14.06 8.66 39.69
CA ALA A 103 -12.72 8.07 39.60
C ALA A 103 -12.46 7.42 38.23
N CYS A 104 -13.44 6.70 37.67
CA CYS A 104 -13.35 6.16 36.31
C CYS A 104 -13.25 7.25 35.24
N CYS A 105 -14.08 8.30 35.32
CA CYS A 105 -14.03 9.41 34.37
C CYS A 105 -12.68 10.15 34.40
N VAL A 106 -12.16 10.42 35.60
CA VAL A 106 -10.85 11.05 35.77
C VAL A 106 -9.74 10.14 35.25
N GLY A 107 -9.80 8.84 35.57
CA GLY A 107 -8.83 7.86 35.07
C GLY A 107 -8.81 7.77 33.54
N LEU A 108 -9.98 7.80 32.89
CA LEU A 108 -10.07 7.83 31.43
C LEU A 108 -9.52 9.13 30.83
N MET A 109 -9.83 10.29 31.42
CA MET A 109 -9.29 11.56 30.91
C MET A 109 -7.77 11.64 31.04
N VAL A 110 -7.23 11.24 32.20
CA VAL A 110 -5.78 11.22 32.44
C VAL A 110 -5.09 10.20 31.55
N GLY A 111 -5.64 8.98 31.45
CA GLY A 111 -5.10 7.92 30.59
C GLY A 111 -5.10 8.32 29.11
N THR A 112 -6.16 8.99 28.64
CA THR A 112 -6.24 9.49 27.26
C THR A 112 -5.22 10.60 27.02
N GLY A 113 -5.06 11.54 27.97
CA GLY A 113 -4.07 12.61 27.88
C GLY A 113 -2.63 12.07 27.80
N ILE A 114 -2.29 11.10 28.65
CA ILE A 114 -0.99 10.43 28.63
C ILE A 114 -0.81 9.65 27.32
N GLY A 115 -1.82 8.89 26.91
CA GLY A 115 -1.79 8.09 25.68
C GLY A 115 -1.57 8.94 24.42
N ILE A 116 -2.25 10.09 24.33
CA ILE A 116 -2.04 11.05 23.23
C ILE A 116 -0.63 11.65 23.30
N SER A 117 -0.17 12.06 24.48
CA SER A 117 1.16 12.66 24.65
C SER A 117 2.27 11.70 24.25
N VAL A 118 2.17 10.44 24.68
CA VAL A 118 3.11 9.37 24.28
C VAL A 118 2.98 9.08 22.79
N GLY A 119 1.77 9.01 22.25
CA GLY A 119 1.54 8.79 20.81
C GLY A 119 2.14 9.89 19.94
N LEU A 120 2.04 11.16 20.36
CA LEU A 120 2.65 12.30 19.67
C LEU A 120 4.16 12.31 19.81
N TYR A 121 4.70 11.91 20.96
CA TYR A 121 6.15 11.79 21.15
C TYR A 121 6.76 10.63 20.35
N LEU A 122 6.01 9.55 20.17
CA LEU A 122 6.41 8.38 19.37
C LEU A 122 6.17 8.56 17.86
N GLN A 123 5.40 9.58 17.43
CA GLN A 123 5.29 9.90 16.02
C GLN A 123 6.66 10.33 15.51
N SER A 124 7.33 9.40 14.83
CA SER A 124 8.55 9.70 14.10
C SER A 124 8.24 10.83 13.11
N PRO A 125 9.05 11.91 13.07
CA PRO A 125 8.82 12.99 12.13
C PRO A 125 8.79 12.40 10.71
N GLN A 126 7.64 12.55 10.03
CA GLN A 126 7.52 12.27 8.61
C GLN A 126 8.53 13.18 7.92
N ARG A 127 9.65 12.63 7.43
CA ARG A 127 10.60 13.41 6.64
C ARG A 127 9.84 13.96 5.43
N PRO A 128 9.93 15.26 5.14
CA PRO A 128 9.27 15.83 3.97
C PRO A 128 9.69 15.05 2.73
N VAL A 129 8.71 14.53 2.00
CA VAL A 129 8.97 13.81 0.74
C VAL A 129 9.58 14.81 -0.22
N SER A 130 10.88 14.66 -0.48
CA SER A 130 11.58 15.47 -1.46
C SER A 130 11.26 14.93 -2.85
N LEU A 131 10.97 15.81 -3.78
CA LEU A 131 10.71 15.49 -5.18
C LEU A 131 11.93 15.87 -6.01
N MET A 132 12.11 15.19 -7.13
CA MET A 132 13.19 15.43 -8.08
C MET A 132 12.70 15.31 -9.52
N ARG A 133 13.50 15.89 -10.42
CA ARG A 133 13.30 15.80 -11.86
C ARG A 133 13.97 14.54 -12.40
N ALA A 134 13.29 13.82 -13.29
CA ALA A 134 13.82 12.61 -13.92
C ALA A 134 13.18 12.31 -15.29
N VAL A 135 13.92 11.61 -16.13
CA VAL A 135 13.41 10.98 -17.34
C VAL A 135 12.96 9.56 -16.99
N THR A 136 11.66 9.34 -17.11
CA THR A 136 11.00 8.11 -16.71
C THR A 136 10.29 7.42 -17.87
N VAL A 137 9.90 6.18 -17.65
CA VAL A 137 9.00 5.42 -18.50
C VAL A 137 7.68 5.24 -17.77
N THR A 138 6.58 5.58 -18.43
CA THR A 138 5.21 5.46 -17.90
C THR A 138 4.47 4.19 -18.36
N GLY A 139 5.06 3.44 -19.30
CA GLY A 139 4.54 2.18 -19.82
C GLY A 139 5.57 1.44 -20.68
N PHE A 140 5.40 0.14 -20.91
CA PHE A 140 6.39 -0.63 -21.68
C PHE A 140 6.07 -0.67 -23.19
N THR A 141 5.77 0.48 -23.79
CA THR A 141 5.42 0.62 -25.21
C THR A 141 6.57 1.18 -26.04
N GLY A 142 7.81 1.06 -25.55
CA GLY A 142 9.00 1.61 -26.22
C GLY A 142 9.23 3.08 -25.92
N VAL A 143 9.87 3.79 -26.84
CA VAL A 143 10.32 5.18 -26.64
C VAL A 143 9.16 6.16 -26.46
N ASP A 144 7.98 5.84 -27.00
CA ASP A 144 6.77 6.68 -26.89
C ASP A 144 6.27 6.84 -25.44
N ALA A 145 6.65 5.92 -24.55
CA ALA A 145 6.30 5.98 -23.13
C ALA A 145 7.30 6.77 -22.27
N VAL A 146 8.36 7.31 -22.87
CA VAL A 146 9.35 8.13 -22.16
C VAL A 146 8.75 9.50 -21.85
N ALA A 147 8.80 9.88 -20.58
CA ALA A 147 8.29 11.14 -20.08
C ALA A 147 9.33 11.83 -19.19
N TYR A 148 9.41 13.14 -19.29
CA TYR A 148 10.11 13.95 -18.30
C TYR A 148 9.12 14.30 -17.18
N MET A 149 9.48 14.00 -15.93
CA MET A 149 8.67 14.23 -14.75
C MET A 149 9.43 15.10 -13.75
N GLU A 150 8.73 16.02 -13.08
CA GLU A 150 9.32 16.94 -12.09
C GLU A 150 9.02 16.53 -10.64
N ASP A 151 8.12 15.59 -10.46
CA ASP A 151 7.52 15.16 -9.20
C ASP A 151 7.88 13.71 -8.85
N VAL A 152 9.05 13.22 -9.28
CA VAL A 152 9.52 11.88 -8.92
C VAL A 152 10.02 11.90 -7.48
N VAL A 153 9.61 10.93 -6.68
CA VAL A 153 10.08 10.81 -5.28
C VAL A 153 11.59 10.64 -5.27
N MET A 154 12.28 11.52 -4.56
CA MET A 154 13.72 11.48 -4.40
C MET A 154 14.12 10.25 -3.58
N PRO A 155 15.05 9.41 -4.07
CA PRO A 155 15.54 8.27 -3.31
C PRO A 155 16.35 8.73 -2.09
N THR A 156 16.36 7.89 -1.07
CA THR A 156 17.10 8.11 0.18
C THR A 156 17.93 6.89 0.54
N ILE A 157 18.96 7.09 1.36
CA ILE A 157 19.79 6.00 1.89
C ILE A 157 18.94 5.11 2.80
N CYS A 158 18.81 3.85 2.41
CA CYS A 158 18.01 2.84 3.12
C CYS A 158 18.88 1.68 3.63
N SER A 159 20.02 1.42 2.98
CA SER A 159 21.00 0.40 3.35
C SER A 159 22.30 1.03 3.89
N PRO A 160 23.04 0.35 4.79
CA PRO A 160 24.39 0.78 5.20
C PRO A 160 25.38 0.89 4.03
N GLU A 161 25.16 0.17 2.94
CA GLU A 161 26.05 0.16 1.76
C GLU A 161 25.63 1.17 0.69
N ASP A 162 24.50 1.85 0.86
CA ASP A 162 24.00 2.79 -0.15
C ASP A 162 24.88 4.04 -0.24
N VAL A 163 25.08 4.51 -1.47
CA VAL A 163 25.72 5.78 -1.79
C VAL A 163 24.73 6.61 -2.59
N LEU A 164 24.42 7.81 -2.09
CA LEU A 164 23.57 8.77 -2.78
C LEU A 164 24.45 9.70 -3.61
N ILE A 165 24.27 9.67 -4.93
CA ILE A 165 25.05 10.45 -5.88
C ILE A 165 24.18 11.58 -6.43
N GLN A 166 24.69 12.81 -6.40
CA GLN A 166 24.15 13.92 -7.17
C GLN A 166 24.64 13.80 -8.62
N VAL A 167 23.72 13.51 -9.52
CA VAL A 167 24.02 13.29 -10.94
C VAL A 167 24.43 14.62 -11.58
N LYS A 168 25.57 14.61 -12.30
CA LYS A 168 26.03 15.73 -13.12
C LYS A 168 25.89 15.42 -14.61
N ALA A 169 26.10 14.16 -14.99
CA ALA A 169 25.87 13.65 -16.33
C ALA A 169 25.41 12.19 -16.27
N GLY A 170 24.64 11.79 -17.27
CA GLY A 170 24.28 10.40 -17.54
C GLY A 170 24.33 10.13 -19.05
N SER A 171 24.42 8.86 -19.42
CA SER A 171 24.39 8.42 -20.81
C SER A 171 23.00 7.94 -21.23
N VAL A 172 22.80 7.83 -22.54
CA VAL A 172 21.67 7.11 -23.13
C VAL A 172 22.25 5.99 -23.99
N ASP A 173 21.87 4.77 -23.67
CA ASP A 173 22.38 3.57 -24.32
C ASP A 173 21.27 2.77 -25.01
N PRO A 174 21.61 1.88 -25.96
CA PRO A 174 20.65 0.96 -26.56
C PRO A 174 19.89 0.09 -25.54
N ILE A 175 20.47 -0.13 -24.35
CA ILE A 175 19.81 -0.87 -23.27
C ILE A 175 18.61 -0.09 -22.70
N ASP A 176 18.65 1.25 -22.69
CA ASP A 176 17.52 2.06 -22.22
C ASP A 176 16.31 1.85 -23.11
N ILE A 177 16.50 1.79 -24.44
CA ILE A 177 15.44 1.47 -25.41
C ILE A 177 14.87 0.07 -25.12
N LYS A 178 15.71 -0.91 -24.79
CA LYS A 178 15.25 -2.25 -24.41
C LYS A 178 14.47 -2.22 -23.10
N VAL A 179 14.90 -1.44 -22.10
CA VAL A 179 14.19 -1.26 -20.83
C VAL A 179 12.81 -0.62 -21.05
N CYS A 180 12.69 0.35 -21.96
CA CYS A 180 11.41 0.92 -22.38
C CYS A 180 10.47 -0.12 -23.00
N ASN A 181 11.01 -1.16 -23.64
CA ASN A 181 10.24 -2.29 -24.18
C ASN A 181 9.99 -3.41 -23.14
N GLY A 182 10.37 -3.22 -21.87
CA GLY A 182 10.16 -4.20 -20.81
C GLY A 182 11.33 -5.16 -20.56
N TYR A 183 12.53 -4.89 -21.09
CA TYR A 183 13.72 -5.66 -20.72
C TYR A 183 14.00 -5.57 -19.20
N ALA A 184 14.40 -6.69 -18.60
CA ALA A 184 14.61 -6.86 -17.15
C ALA A 184 13.36 -6.62 -16.27
N ARG A 185 12.15 -6.52 -16.85
CA ARG A 185 10.90 -6.31 -16.12
C ARG A 185 10.63 -7.34 -15.03
N VAL A 186 10.83 -8.62 -15.36
CA VAL A 186 10.65 -9.73 -14.39
C VAL A 186 11.65 -9.62 -13.23
N LEU A 187 12.93 -9.34 -13.54
CA LEU A 187 13.96 -9.16 -12.51
C LEU A 187 13.65 -7.95 -11.62
N ARG A 188 13.22 -6.83 -12.19
CA ARG A 188 12.77 -5.64 -11.44
C ARG A 188 11.66 -5.97 -10.46
N LYS A 189 10.64 -6.72 -10.89
CA LYS A 189 9.53 -7.12 -10.00
C LYS A 189 9.99 -7.97 -8.82
N GLN A 190 10.98 -8.85 -9.04
CA GLN A 190 11.47 -9.75 -7.98
C GLN A 190 12.43 -9.04 -7.03
N LEU A 191 13.38 -8.27 -7.56
CA LEU A 191 14.45 -7.66 -6.78
C LEU A 191 14.01 -6.37 -6.10
N ASN A 192 13.23 -5.53 -6.77
CA ASN A 192 12.82 -4.24 -6.20
C ASN A 192 11.70 -4.35 -5.16
N LYS A 193 11.15 -5.55 -4.94
CA LYS A 193 10.24 -5.80 -3.81
C LYS A 193 10.87 -5.46 -2.46
N TYR A 194 12.18 -5.59 -2.37
CA TYR A 194 12.97 -5.31 -1.16
C TYR A 194 13.63 -3.92 -1.17
N ASN A 195 13.42 -3.13 -2.22
CA ASN A 195 14.00 -1.81 -2.35
C ASN A 195 13.01 -0.74 -1.86
N SER A 196 13.31 -0.11 -0.72
CA SER A 196 12.45 0.92 -0.12
C SER A 196 12.28 2.18 -0.98
N ASN A 197 13.19 2.42 -1.93
CA ASN A 197 13.08 3.53 -2.88
C ASN A 197 12.16 3.20 -4.07
N VAL A 198 11.61 1.98 -4.16
CA VAL A 198 10.75 1.55 -5.27
C VAL A 198 9.37 1.17 -4.74
N ARG A 199 8.35 1.97 -5.10
CA ARG A 199 6.95 1.72 -4.68
C ARG A 199 6.13 0.90 -5.68
N GLY A 200 6.64 0.70 -6.89
CA GLY A 200 5.92 0.04 -7.95
C GLY A 200 6.80 -0.21 -9.18
N GLU A 201 6.17 -0.72 -10.23
CA GLU A 201 6.86 -1.01 -11.49
C GLU A 201 7.09 0.24 -12.35
N LEU A 202 6.20 1.22 -12.23
CA LEU A 202 6.18 2.48 -12.97
C LEU A 202 5.81 3.62 -12.00
N PRO A 203 6.24 4.87 -12.24
CA PRO A 203 7.17 5.28 -13.30
C PRO A 203 8.60 4.75 -13.05
N LEU A 204 9.30 4.35 -14.11
CA LEU A 204 10.66 3.79 -14.04
C LEU A 204 11.68 4.80 -14.56
N VAL A 205 12.65 5.20 -13.73
CA VAL A 205 13.76 6.09 -14.16
C VAL A 205 14.74 5.35 -15.09
N LEU A 206 15.08 5.97 -16.22
CA LEU A 206 16.04 5.46 -17.22
C LEU A 206 17.48 5.87 -16.94
N GLY A 207 18.43 5.41 -17.75
CA GLY A 207 19.86 5.74 -17.64
C GLY A 207 20.63 4.70 -16.88
N ARG A 208 21.68 4.15 -17.49
CA ARG A 208 22.53 3.16 -16.84
C ARG A 208 23.85 3.77 -16.39
N ASP A 209 24.42 4.74 -17.08
CA ASP A 209 25.66 5.36 -16.60
C ASP A 209 25.40 6.66 -15.86
N VAL A 210 26.22 6.90 -14.83
CA VAL A 210 26.23 8.14 -14.06
C VAL A 210 27.66 8.64 -13.88
N ALA A 211 27.82 9.95 -13.99
CA ALA A 211 28.95 10.69 -13.43
C ALA A 211 28.40 11.80 -12.53
N GLY A 212 28.94 11.92 -11.32
CA GLY A 212 28.36 12.80 -10.32
C GLY A 212 29.25 12.99 -9.10
N VAL A 213 28.65 13.56 -8.05
CA VAL A 213 29.31 13.84 -6.78
C VAL A 213 28.57 13.12 -5.67
N VAL A 214 29.29 12.45 -4.78
CA VAL A 214 28.70 11.80 -3.60
C VAL A 214 28.05 12.86 -2.71
N ARG A 215 26.75 12.73 -2.51
CA ARG A 215 25.93 13.66 -1.70
C ARG A 215 25.73 13.15 -0.28
N ASP A 216 25.59 11.84 -0.11
CA ASP A 216 25.41 11.20 1.19
C ASP A 216 25.86 9.73 1.10
N ILE A 217 26.21 9.12 2.24
CA ILE A 217 26.71 7.74 2.32
C ILE A 217 26.08 6.96 3.47
N GLY A 218 25.87 5.67 3.25
CA GLY A 218 25.43 4.73 4.27
C GLY A 218 26.53 4.47 5.30
N SER A 219 26.14 4.02 6.49
CA SER A 219 27.06 3.83 7.62
C SER A 219 28.13 2.74 7.41
N GLY A 220 27.95 1.87 6.42
CA GLY A 220 28.90 0.82 6.04
C GLY A 220 29.87 1.22 4.92
N VAL A 221 29.70 2.40 4.32
CA VAL A 221 30.58 2.90 3.25
C VAL A 221 31.86 3.45 3.88
N THR A 222 33.01 2.89 3.53
CA THR A 222 34.32 3.25 4.13
C THR A 222 35.34 3.78 3.12
N ARG A 223 35.05 3.66 1.81
CA ARG A 223 35.99 3.97 0.72
C ARG A 223 35.65 5.25 -0.04
N LEU A 224 34.53 5.87 0.29
CA LEU A 224 34.01 7.08 -0.35
C LEU A 224 33.60 8.06 0.73
N GLU A 225 33.79 9.34 0.46
CA GLU A 225 33.38 10.44 1.32
C GLU A 225 32.39 11.36 0.59
N VAL A 226 31.59 12.10 1.36
CA VAL A 226 30.71 13.12 0.79
C VAL A 226 31.56 14.19 0.10
N GLY A 227 31.26 14.49 -1.16
CA GLY A 227 32.02 15.42 -1.99
C GLY A 227 32.90 14.73 -3.05
N ASP A 228 33.09 13.41 -2.99
CA ASP A 228 33.89 12.68 -3.98
C ASP A 228 33.23 12.70 -5.37
N GLU A 229 34.06 12.90 -6.40
CA GLU A 229 33.64 12.75 -7.79
C GLU A 229 33.69 11.29 -8.20
N VAL A 230 32.54 10.75 -8.63
CA VAL A 230 32.36 9.33 -8.91
C VAL A 230 31.67 9.10 -10.25
N TRP A 231 31.92 7.92 -10.81
CA TRP A 231 31.18 7.41 -11.96
C TRP A 231 30.90 5.93 -11.76
N CYS A 232 29.74 5.46 -12.23
CA CYS A 232 29.40 4.04 -12.19
C CYS A 232 28.31 3.68 -13.22
N ALA A 233 28.12 2.37 -13.40
CA ALA A 233 27.03 1.81 -14.17
C ALA A 233 26.00 1.19 -13.21
N VAL A 234 24.76 1.65 -13.33
CA VAL A 234 23.59 1.17 -12.61
C VAL A 234 23.04 -0.07 -13.31
N PRO A 235 22.76 -1.17 -12.59
CA PRO A 235 22.20 -2.36 -13.21
C PRO A 235 20.79 -2.12 -13.76
N ALA A 236 20.40 -2.88 -14.79
CA ALA A 236 19.10 -2.74 -15.48
C ALA A 236 17.87 -3.02 -14.60
N TRP A 237 18.06 -3.63 -13.42
CA TRP A 237 16.97 -3.89 -12.47
C TRP A 237 16.80 -2.80 -11.41
N LEU A 238 17.69 -1.82 -11.29
CA LEU A 238 17.51 -0.68 -10.39
C LEU A 238 16.93 0.54 -11.12
N PRO A 239 16.31 1.49 -10.39
CA PRO A 239 16.03 2.82 -10.92
C PRO A 239 17.29 3.45 -11.51
N GLY A 240 17.18 4.06 -12.67
CA GLY A 240 18.32 4.60 -13.40
C GLY A 240 18.84 5.96 -12.93
N ALA A 241 19.82 6.47 -13.68
CA ALA A 241 20.55 7.69 -13.38
C ALA A 241 20.15 8.92 -14.20
N LEU A 242 19.17 8.84 -15.12
CA LEU A 242 18.60 10.02 -15.78
C LEU A 242 17.62 10.73 -14.82
N SER A 243 18.16 11.18 -13.69
CA SER A 243 17.49 11.87 -12.59
C SER A 243 18.48 12.82 -11.92
N GLU A 244 18.01 13.72 -11.06
CA GLU A 244 18.90 14.64 -10.34
C GLU A 244 19.79 13.93 -9.30
N VAL A 245 19.29 12.82 -8.75
CA VAL A 245 20.04 11.96 -7.83
C VAL A 245 19.77 10.49 -8.13
N VAL A 246 20.72 9.63 -7.75
CA VAL A 246 20.61 8.17 -7.84
C VAL A 246 21.24 7.53 -6.60
N VAL A 247 20.66 6.42 -6.15
CA VAL A 247 21.24 5.60 -5.07
C VAL A 247 21.79 4.32 -5.68
N VAL A 248 23.04 4.00 -5.33
CA VAL A 248 23.75 2.79 -5.79
C VAL A 248 24.44 2.13 -4.59
N ASN A 249 24.78 0.85 -4.71
CA ASN A 249 25.51 0.07 -3.71
C ASN A 249 26.65 -0.75 -4.33
#